data_AF-A0A1Y3DND3-F1
#
_entry.id   AF-A0A1Y3DND3-F1
#
_cell.length_a   1.000
_cell.length_b   1.000
_cell.length_c   1.000
_cell.angle_alpha   90.00
_cell.angle_beta   90.00
_cell.angle_gamma   90.00
#
_symmetry.space_group_name_H-M   'P 1'
#
loop_
_entity.id
_entity.type
_entity.pdbx_description
1 polymer ?
#
loop_
_entity_poly.entity_id
_entity_poly.type
_entity_poly.pdbx_seq_one_letter_code
_entity_poly.pdbx_strand_id
1 'polypeptide(L)'
;MIQKFFILFAASIYGFFLKKCVKSNAIIPREHICDFTFNPHSSIKPVLADGPNGQEDKDVWCVVHNPHLTDYIAMVCPKREKEVESGNYGELNIVPANCFTEHLYSPYDTEEKGKDMQILGLDPQTLSIQRTFNNFELRMLIIPGYYKNNKTIYCRCDNTKTEKKRSGGQGVHDHREVDYVGKVGIVKIVLNEGGKKNKRPPKGIDFTETNEFEETDDFIPNGNDRILDAKENDIIHFKFKPNQEPKIEGCENIINMKYGFLQKYVLSLRFPAVFLSTEQCSITIKRVTEAPPTGQTMKIVMKFQKTESIDGCDFTKPTGEGDYQHGFPLGDIQSKEKICSIHIKSRSNSSNGGKGEGSKIAAGIKCPYKLTPTYCFRHVLHEKNMKGVKDYQPFLMTDVLGTTDMEFYSNVKEGSYIIGLPTGIQKYSVVRCLCEYSGKTGIMELKIDSSSRWTFLSRTLMLLSLLMVLL
;
A
#
# COMPACT_ATOMS: atom_id res chain seq x y z
N MET A 1 -14.80 18.63 -18.50
CA MET A 1 -13.52 19.32 -18.20
C MET A 1 -12.77 18.66 -17.03
N ILE A 2 -13.46 18.22 -15.96
CA ILE A 2 -12.93 17.49 -14.79
C ILE A 2 -12.16 16.20 -15.16
N GLN A 3 -12.66 15.43 -16.14
CA GLN A 3 -12.06 14.16 -16.55
C GLN A 3 -10.69 14.31 -17.24
N LYS A 4 -10.43 15.42 -17.94
CA LYS A 4 -9.13 15.67 -18.59
C LYS A 4 -8.03 16.05 -17.58
N PHE A 5 -8.40 16.65 -16.45
CA PHE A 5 -7.47 17.06 -15.39
C PHE A 5 -6.99 15.88 -14.54
N PHE A 6 -7.87 14.94 -14.20
CA PHE A 6 -7.49 13.68 -13.55
C PHE A 6 -6.49 12.88 -14.41
N ILE A 7 -6.67 12.89 -15.74
CA ILE A 7 -5.77 12.23 -16.69
C ILE A 7 -4.39 12.88 -16.71
N LEU A 8 -4.27 14.22 -16.68
CA LEU A 8 -2.99 14.93 -16.65
C LEU A 8 -2.24 14.76 -15.30
N PHE A 9 -2.98 14.73 -14.19
CA PHE A 9 -2.42 14.50 -12.85
C PHE A 9 -1.91 13.06 -12.69
N ALA A 10 -2.76 12.09 -13.05
CA ALA A 10 -2.36 10.70 -13.14
C ALA A 10 -1.18 10.54 -14.10
N ALA A 11 -1.22 11.09 -15.31
CA ALA A 11 -0.17 10.92 -16.32
C ALA A 11 1.16 11.60 -16.00
N SER A 12 1.21 12.63 -15.15
CA SER A 12 2.46 13.27 -14.71
C SER A 12 3.10 12.54 -13.54
N ILE A 13 2.29 12.05 -12.59
CA ILE A 13 2.74 11.14 -11.53
C ILE A 13 3.16 9.81 -12.15
N TYR A 14 2.30 9.19 -12.97
CA TYR A 14 2.65 8.03 -13.79
C TYR A 14 3.85 8.35 -14.66
N GLY A 15 3.94 9.49 -15.33
CA GLY A 15 5.09 9.82 -16.18
C GLY A 15 6.42 9.90 -15.41
N PHE A 16 6.41 10.43 -14.18
CA PHE A 16 7.61 10.48 -13.32
C PHE A 16 7.99 9.09 -12.79
N PHE A 17 7.01 8.33 -12.29
CA PHE A 17 7.20 6.95 -11.86
C PHE A 17 7.62 6.08 -13.06
N LEU A 18 6.88 6.08 -14.16
CA LEU A 18 7.19 5.37 -15.40
C LEU A 18 8.56 5.73 -15.98
N LYS A 19 8.98 7.01 -15.99
CA LYS A 19 10.30 7.37 -16.54
C LYS A 19 11.46 6.83 -15.68
N LYS A 20 11.23 6.57 -14.38
CA LYS A 20 12.17 5.85 -13.50
C LYS A 20 11.91 4.33 -13.40
N CYS A 21 10.71 3.84 -13.72
CA CYS A 21 10.25 2.48 -13.46
C CYS A 21 9.98 1.62 -14.71
N VAL A 22 9.75 2.18 -15.90
CA VAL A 22 9.34 1.43 -17.12
C VAL A 22 10.44 0.55 -17.70
N LYS A 23 11.69 0.74 -17.28
CA LYS A 23 12.79 -0.16 -17.65
C LYS A 23 13.21 -1.12 -16.52
N SER A 24 12.51 -1.14 -15.39
CA SER A 24 12.92 -1.90 -14.22
C SER A 24 11.77 -2.71 -13.62
N ASN A 25 12.15 -3.83 -13.00
CA ASN A 25 11.36 -4.56 -12.02
C ASN A 25 11.16 -3.66 -10.78
N ALA A 26 10.41 -2.57 -10.89
CA ALA A 26 10.30 -1.55 -9.85
C ALA A 26 9.35 -1.97 -8.72
N ILE A 27 9.62 -1.51 -7.51
CA ILE A 27 8.68 -1.64 -6.39
C ILE A 27 7.48 -0.72 -6.69
N ILE A 28 6.29 -1.32 -6.78
CA ILE A 28 5.05 -0.62 -7.11
C ILE A 28 4.47 -0.04 -5.83
N PRO A 29 4.24 1.28 -5.76
CA PRO A 29 3.77 1.93 -4.55
C PRO A 29 2.25 1.76 -4.40
N ARG A 30 1.77 1.74 -3.14
CA ARG A 30 0.36 2.03 -2.86
C ARG A 30 0.15 3.54 -2.75
N GLU A 31 -0.91 4.01 -3.35
CA GLU A 31 -1.30 5.42 -3.32
C GLU A 31 -2.25 5.70 -2.14
N HIS A 32 -1.92 6.69 -1.31
CA HIS A 32 -2.78 7.17 -0.23
C HIS A 32 -3.11 8.66 -0.47
N ILE A 33 -4.29 8.93 -1.05
CA ILE A 33 -4.66 10.28 -1.48
C ILE A 33 -5.61 10.93 -0.46
N CYS A 34 -5.14 12.02 0.15
CA CYS A 34 -5.91 12.93 0.99
C CYS A 34 -6.34 14.14 0.16
N ASP A 35 -7.51 14.06 -0.47
CA ASP A 35 -8.04 15.10 -1.36
C ASP A 35 -9.03 16.02 -0.65
N PHE A 36 -8.58 17.22 -0.29
CA PHE A 36 -9.41 18.23 0.36
C PHE A 36 -10.00 19.25 -0.62
N THR A 37 -9.76 19.06 -1.93
CA THR A 37 -10.13 20.03 -2.98
C THR A 37 -11.26 19.52 -3.85
N PHE A 38 -11.10 18.34 -4.45
CA PHE A 38 -12.01 17.85 -5.50
C PHE A 38 -13.00 16.82 -5.00
N ASN A 39 -12.67 16.09 -3.92
CA ASN A 39 -13.57 15.13 -3.31
C ASN A 39 -14.64 15.85 -2.46
N PRO A 40 -15.94 15.78 -2.80
CA PRO A 40 -17.00 16.46 -2.05
C PRO A 40 -17.12 16.02 -0.59
N HIS A 41 -16.80 14.77 -0.27
CA HIS A 41 -16.92 14.22 1.09
C HIS A 41 -15.80 14.68 2.02
N SER A 42 -14.64 15.00 1.47
CA SER A 42 -13.48 15.49 2.21
C SER A 42 -13.15 16.96 1.91
N SER A 43 -14.02 17.65 1.18
CA SER A 43 -13.84 19.06 0.83
C SER A 43 -13.87 19.94 2.08
N ILE A 44 -12.94 20.89 2.16
CA ILE A 44 -12.82 21.83 3.29
C ILE A 44 -13.50 23.19 3.05
N LYS A 45 -14.40 23.26 2.08
CA LYS A 45 -15.20 24.45 1.79
C LYS A 45 -16.02 24.92 3.01
N PRO A 46 -16.33 26.23 3.09
CA PRO A 46 -17.19 26.77 4.13
C PRO A 46 -18.55 26.07 4.22
N VAL A 47 -18.99 25.78 5.45
CA VAL A 47 -20.30 25.21 5.79
C VAL A 47 -20.97 26.02 6.89
N LEU A 48 -22.30 25.91 7.01
CA LEU A 48 -23.08 26.64 8.01
C LEU A 48 -22.60 26.33 9.44
N ALA A 49 -22.22 27.37 10.19
CA ALA A 49 -21.70 27.23 11.56
C ALA A 49 -22.74 26.65 12.55
N ASP A 50 -24.03 26.97 12.36
CA ASP A 50 -25.13 26.63 13.29
C ASP A 50 -26.13 25.61 12.70
N GLY A 51 -25.74 24.83 11.68
CA GLY A 51 -26.55 23.71 11.21
C GLY A 51 -26.60 22.58 12.24
N PRO A 52 -27.54 21.61 12.12
CA PRO A 52 -27.60 20.44 13.01
C PRO A 52 -26.30 19.61 13.08
N ASN A 53 -25.36 19.83 12.15
CA ASN A 53 -24.03 19.21 12.09
C ASN A 53 -22.86 20.23 12.24
N GLY A 54 -23.13 21.49 12.58
CA GLY A 54 -22.19 22.62 12.46
C GLY A 54 -20.95 22.56 13.38
N GLN A 55 -20.99 21.74 14.42
CA GLN A 55 -19.84 21.44 15.29
C GLN A 55 -19.16 20.10 14.96
N GLU A 56 -19.89 19.13 14.40
CA GLU A 56 -19.38 17.77 14.18
C GLU A 56 -18.53 17.61 12.91
N ASP A 57 -18.63 18.56 11.97
CA ASP A 57 -18.05 18.45 10.62
C ASP A 57 -16.87 19.41 10.34
N LYS A 58 -16.28 20.05 11.36
CA LYS A 58 -15.17 21.02 11.19
C LYS A 58 -13.83 20.37 10.83
N ASP A 59 -13.59 19.14 11.30
CA ASP A 59 -12.34 18.40 11.07
C ASP A 59 -12.56 17.26 10.06
N VAL A 60 -11.92 17.34 8.90
CA VAL A 60 -11.92 16.28 7.89
C VAL A 60 -10.65 15.46 8.01
N TRP A 61 -10.76 14.22 8.49
CA TRP A 61 -9.61 13.35 8.75
C TRP A 61 -9.28 12.45 7.55
N CYS A 62 -8.04 12.51 7.10
CA CYS A 62 -7.41 11.50 6.24
C CYS A 62 -6.36 10.76 7.05
N VAL A 63 -6.60 9.48 7.34
CA VAL A 63 -5.72 8.68 8.20
C VAL A 63 -5.03 7.58 7.40
N VAL A 64 -3.71 7.63 7.36
CA VAL A 64 -2.85 6.62 6.75
C VAL A 64 -2.15 5.86 7.88
N HIS A 65 -2.38 4.54 7.94
CA HIS A 65 -1.79 3.68 8.96
C HIS A 65 -0.71 2.80 8.35
N ASN A 66 0.50 2.90 8.92
CA ASN A 66 1.65 2.05 8.65
C ASN A 66 1.87 1.82 7.15
N PRO A 67 2.08 2.90 6.38
CA PRO A 67 2.30 2.77 4.95
C PRO A 67 3.57 1.94 4.70
N HIS A 68 3.56 1.18 3.62
CA HIS A 68 4.63 0.25 3.27
C HIS A 68 5.74 0.92 2.45
N LEU A 69 6.83 0.18 2.24
CA LEU A 69 7.92 0.58 1.37
C LEU A 69 7.41 1.09 0.01
N THR A 70 7.87 2.28 -0.40
CA THR A 70 7.50 3.03 -1.61
C THR A 70 6.13 3.63 -1.67
N ASP A 71 5.22 3.28 -0.75
CA ASP A 71 3.92 3.93 -0.67
C ASP A 71 4.09 5.45 -0.69
N TYR A 72 3.16 6.14 -1.33
CA TYR A 72 3.15 7.60 -1.24
C TYR A 72 1.85 8.09 -0.63
N ILE A 73 1.99 9.13 0.19
CA ILE A 73 0.88 9.89 0.73
C ILE A 73 0.82 11.21 -0.03
N ALA A 74 -0.30 11.50 -0.68
CA ALA A 74 -0.53 12.73 -1.40
C ALA A 74 -1.59 13.58 -0.69
N MET A 75 -1.24 14.79 -0.29
CA MET A 75 -2.16 15.82 0.19
C MET A 75 -2.47 16.80 -0.95
N VAL A 76 -3.74 16.87 -1.33
CA VAL A 76 -4.26 17.84 -2.32
C VAL A 76 -5.04 18.90 -1.56
N CYS A 77 -4.41 20.06 -1.35
CA CYS A 77 -4.99 21.20 -0.64
C CYS A 77 -5.39 22.28 -1.66
N PRO A 78 -6.54 22.98 -1.51
CA PRO A 78 -6.90 24.07 -2.41
C PRO A 78 -5.82 25.16 -2.41
N LYS A 79 -5.84 26.04 -3.40
CA LYS A 79 -4.97 27.21 -3.40
C LYS A 79 -5.71 28.37 -2.75
N ARG A 80 -5.00 29.15 -1.94
CA ARG A 80 -5.54 30.40 -1.39
C ARG A 80 -6.01 31.32 -2.51
N GLU A 81 -7.25 31.77 -2.42
CA GLU A 81 -7.85 32.68 -3.40
C GLU A 81 -7.46 34.13 -3.08
N LYS A 82 -7.31 34.96 -4.13
CA LYS A 82 -6.93 36.37 -3.95
C LYS A 82 -8.09 37.24 -3.45
N GLU A 83 -9.32 36.85 -3.73
CA GLU A 83 -10.53 37.52 -3.28
C GLU A 83 -11.08 36.83 -2.03
N VAL A 84 -10.92 37.45 -0.87
CA VAL A 84 -11.25 36.84 0.43
C VAL A 84 -12.76 36.83 0.68
N GLU A 85 -13.48 37.86 0.25
CA GLU A 85 -14.90 38.06 0.58
C GLU A 85 -15.88 37.22 -0.28
N SER A 86 -15.49 36.85 -1.50
CA SER A 86 -16.29 36.03 -2.43
C SER A 86 -15.79 34.57 -2.50
N GLY A 87 -14.55 34.33 -2.06
CA GLY A 87 -13.80 33.10 -2.26
C GLY A 87 -14.02 32.02 -1.21
N ASN A 88 -13.99 30.75 -1.61
CA ASN A 88 -14.11 29.61 -0.69
C ASN A 88 -12.85 29.35 0.14
N TYR A 89 -11.73 30.01 -0.22
CA TYR A 89 -10.41 29.72 0.35
C TYR A 89 -9.58 31.00 0.61
N GLY A 90 -10.22 32.10 1.01
CA GLY A 90 -9.58 33.40 1.21
C GLY A 90 -8.52 33.44 2.32
N GLU A 91 -8.70 32.64 3.38
CA GLU A 91 -7.78 32.53 4.52
C GLU A 91 -7.26 31.10 4.71
N LEU A 92 -6.98 30.41 3.60
CA LEU A 92 -6.42 29.07 3.62
C LEU A 92 -4.92 29.07 3.96
N ASN A 93 -4.49 28.19 4.88
CA ASN A 93 -3.10 27.92 5.18
C ASN A 93 -2.78 26.42 5.19
N ILE A 94 -1.57 26.05 4.79
CA ILE A 94 -1.05 24.69 5.01
C ILE A 94 -0.12 24.75 6.22
N VAL A 95 -0.32 23.84 7.18
CA VAL A 95 0.45 23.84 8.43
C VAL A 95 1.07 22.44 8.66
N PRO A 96 2.41 22.34 8.77
CA PRO A 96 3.40 23.39 8.52
C PRO A 96 3.41 23.82 7.05
N ALA A 97 3.84 25.06 6.75
CA ALA A 97 3.89 25.56 5.38
C ALA A 97 4.82 24.74 4.48
N ASN A 98 5.72 23.94 5.05
CA ASN A 98 6.63 23.05 4.35
C ASN A 98 6.25 21.55 4.46
N CYS A 99 5.02 21.21 4.83
CA CYS A 99 4.56 19.82 4.74
C CYS A 99 4.90 19.15 3.39
N PHE A 100 5.54 17.98 3.27
CA PHE A 100 5.98 17.04 4.31
C PHE A 100 7.48 17.12 4.68
N THR A 101 8.24 18.12 4.22
CA THR A 101 9.63 18.28 4.73
C THR A 101 9.62 18.64 6.21
N GLU A 102 8.55 19.27 6.67
CA GLU A 102 8.21 19.44 8.08
C GLU A 102 6.88 18.78 8.41
N HIS A 103 6.69 18.43 9.69
CA HIS A 103 5.46 17.84 10.19
C HIS A 103 5.20 18.22 11.65
N LEU A 104 3.99 17.96 12.13
CA LEU A 104 3.60 18.13 13.53
C LEU A 104 3.45 16.79 14.24
N TYR A 105 3.57 16.77 15.57
CA TYR A 105 3.23 15.59 16.40
C TYR A 105 1.83 15.69 17.01
N SER A 106 1.19 16.84 16.95
CA SER A 106 -0.23 17.03 17.25
C SER A 106 -0.90 17.77 16.08
N PRO A 107 -2.13 17.41 15.69
CA PRO A 107 -2.86 18.11 14.64
C PRO A 107 -3.26 19.54 15.04
N TYR A 108 -3.25 19.84 16.34
CA TYR A 108 -3.62 21.15 16.91
C TYR A 108 -2.41 22.02 17.25
N ASP A 109 -1.19 21.53 17.01
CA ASP A 109 0.01 22.34 17.21
C ASP A 109 0.09 23.48 16.18
N THR A 110 0.85 24.51 16.54
CA THR A 110 1.19 25.65 15.67
C THR A 110 2.40 25.33 14.80
N GLU A 111 2.62 26.13 13.76
CA GLU A 111 3.77 26.00 12.86
C GLU A 111 5.12 26.04 13.58
N GLU A 112 5.24 26.82 14.66
CA GLU A 112 6.44 26.91 15.50
C GLU A 112 6.88 25.58 16.12
N LYS A 113 5.95 24.63 16.26
CA LYS A 113 6.25 23.28 16.77
C LYS A 113 6.61 22.29 15.66
N GLY A 114 6.71 22.76 14.41
CA GLY A 114 7.17 22.00 13.26
C GLY A 114 8.45 21.22 13.54
N LYS A 115 8.49 19.99 13.05
CA LYS A 115 9.63 19.08 13.17
C LYS A 115 10.12 18.72 11.78
N ASP A 116 11.43 18.84 11.58
CA ASP A 116 12.06 18.41 10.35
C ASP A 116 11.92 16.89 10.19
N MET A 117 11.62 16.45 8.98
CA MET A 117 11.45 15.04 8.65
C MET A 117 12.73 14.20 8.85
N GLN A 118 13.92 14.81 8.86
CA GLN A 118 15.20 14.18 9.19
C GLN A 118 15.20 13.56 10.59
N ILE A 119 14.40 14.08 11.53
CA ILE A 119 14.26 13.50 12.88
C ILE A 119 13.67 12.08 12.83
N LEU A 120 12.97 11.72 11.75
CA LEU A 120 12.46 10.38 11.49
C LEU A 120 13.47 9.49 10.75
N GLY A 121 14.66 10.02 10.42
CA GLY A 121 15.67 9.37 9.60
C GLY A 121 15.34 9.39 8.11
N LEU A 122 14.51 10.33 7.66
CA LEU A 122 14.06 10.46 6.28
C LEU A 122 14.78 11.61 5.59
N ASP A 123 15.22 11.40 4.36
CA ASP A 123 15.78 12.46 3.52
C ASP A 123 14.65 13.33 2.93
N PRO A 124 14.48 14.59 3.40
CA PRO A 124 13.40 15.44 2.95
C PRO A 124 13.51 15.84 1.49
N GLN A 125 14.72 15.89 0.91
CA GLN A 125 14.92 16.38 -0.45
C GLN A 125 14.49 15.36 -1.52
N THR A 126 14.62 14.07 -1.21
CA THR A 126 14.30 12.99 -2.16
C THR A 126 12.92 12.38 -1.92
N LEU A 127 12.41 12.45 -0.69
CA LEU A 127 11.16 11.78 -0.30
C LEU A 127 9.96 12.73 -0.18
N SER A 128 10.17 14.04 -0.14
CA SER A 128 9.08 15.02 -0.15
C SER A 128 9.03 15.75 -1.50
N ILE A 129 7.84 15.81 -2.10
CA ILE A 129 7.60 16.51 -3.36
C ILE A 129 6.53 17.56 -3.14
N GLN A 130 6.83 18.81 -3.49
CA GLN A 130 5.88 19.91 -3.47
C GLN A 130 5.69 20.49 -4.88
N ARG A 131 4.43 20.64 -5.29
CA ARG A 131 4.05 21.20 -6.59
C ARG A 131 2.81 22.08 -6.44
N THR A 132 2.90 23.31 -6.94
CA THR A 132 1.77 24.24 -6.98
C THR A 132 1.13 24.22 -8.36
N PHE A 133 -0.19 24.08 -8.41
CA PHE A 133 -1.00 24.18 -9.62
C PHE A 133 -1.85 25.46 -9.57
N ASN A 134 -2.66 25.69 -10.61
CA ASN A 134 -3.47 26.90 -10.69
C ASN A 134 -4.48 27.00 -9.53
N ASN A 135 -5.10 25.88 -9.15
CA ASN A 135 -6.25 25.87 -8.23
C ASN A 135 -5.99 25.09 -6.94
N PHE A 136 -4.83 24.42 -6.81
CA PHE A 136 -4.49 23.58 -5.67
C PHE A 136 -2.97 23.43 -5.51
N GLU A 137 -2.55 23.01 -4.34
CA GLU A 137 -1.19 22.59 -4.01
C GLU A 137 -1.16 21.07 -3.77
N LEU A 138 -0.21 20.39 -4.40
CA LEU A 138 0.11 18.99 -4.17
C LEU A 138 1.34 18.89 -3.28
N ARG A 139 1.21 18.16 -2.18
CA ARG A 139 2.32 17.76 -1.32
C ARG A 139 2.32 16.25 -1.22
N MET A 140 3.48 15.63 -1.47
CA MET A 140 3.60 14.18 -1.49
C MET A 140 4.77 13.75 -0.60
N LEU A 141 4.56 12.69 0.17
CA LEU A 141 5.59 12.00 0.93
C LEU A 141 5.73 10.58 0.36
N ILE A 142 6.93 10.20 -0.05
CA ILE A 142 7.30 8.84 -0.41
C ILE A 142 7.85 8.14 0.83
N ILE A 143 7.30 6.98 1.16
CA ILE A 143 7.71 6.18 2.30
C ILE A 143 8.95 5.38 1.93
N PRO A 144 10.05 5.50 2.71
CA PRO A 144 11.30 4.80 2.40
C PRO A 144 11.20 3.30 2.73
N GLY A 145 12.33 2.60 2.57
CA GLY A 145 12.60 1.23 3.06
C GLY A 145 12.08 0.95 4.46
N TYR A 146 12.40 1.87 5.38
CA TYR A 146 12.24 1.75 6.82
C TYR A 146 12.37 3.13 7.46
N TYR A 147 11.83 3.33 8.66
CA TYR A 147 11.98 4.57 9.42
C TYR A 147 12.44 4.29 10.85
N LYS A 148 13.31 5.14 11.39
CA LYS A 148 13.99 4.86 12.68
C LYS A 148 13.06 4.96 13.89
N ASN A 149 11.96 5.70 13.74
CA ASN A 149 11.14 6.15 14.85
C ASN A 149 9.65 5.86 14.64
N ASN A 150 9.06 5.13 15.59
CA ASN A 150 7.61 5.00 15.68
C ASN A 150 7.01 6.34 16.09
N LYS A 151 6.35 7.03 15.15
CA LYS A 151 5.74 8.34 15.36
C LYS A 151 4.45 8.46 14.58
N THR A 152 3.53 9.26 15.12
CA THR A 152 2.41 9.76 14.34
C THR A 152 2.73 11.19 13.96
N ILE A 153 2.61 11.49 12.68
CA ILE A 153 2.90 12.80 12.13
C ILE A 153 1.65 13.38 11.47
N TYR A 154 1.56 14.71 11.52
CA TYR A 154 0.41 15.44 11.05
C TYR A 154 0.81 16.57 10.12
N CYS A 155 -0.02 16.79 9.11
CA CYS A 155 -0.11 18.02 8.36
C CYS A 155 -1.57 18.42 8.22
N ARG A 156 -1.85 19.71 8.05
CA ARG A 156 -3.21 20.18 7.82
C ARG A 156 -3.30 21.22 6.72
N CYS A 157 -4.44 21.20 6.05
CA CYS A 157 -4.92 22.20 5.12
C CYS A 157 -6.07 22.94 5.83
N ASP A 158 -5.78 24.10 6.38
CA ASP A 158 -6.60 24.81 7.35
C ASP A 158 -7.33 25.98 6.67
N ASN A 159 -8.65 25.87 6.56
CA ASN A 159 -9.53 26.89 6.00
C ASN A 159 -10.44 27.52 7.07
N THR A 160 -10.23 27.25 8.36
CA THR A 160 -11.23 27.60 9.40
C THR A 160 -11.39 29.09 9.62
N LYS A 161 -10.46 29.91 9.10
CA LYS A 161 -10.56 31.38 9.14
C LYS A 161 -11.30 31.97 7.94
N THR A 162 -11.64 31.17 6.93
CA THR A 162 -12.45 31.65 5.81
C THR A 162 -13.92 31.68 6.23
N GLU A 163 -14.48 32.87 6.30
CA GLU A 163 -15.89 33.13 6.63
C GLU A 163 -16.64 33.73 5.44
N LYS A 164 -17.87 33.29 5.22
CA LYS A 164 -18.77 33.89 4.22
C LYS A 164 -20.09 34.29 4.83
N LYS A 165 -20.46 35.55 4.61
CA LYS A 165 -21.79 36.06 4.91
C LYS A 165 -22.75 35.70 3.79
N ARG A 166 -23.99 35.36 4.14
CA ARG A 166 -25.05 35.19 3.14
C ARG A 166 -25.49 36.56 2.64
N SER A 167 -25.12 36.93 1.41
CA SER A 167 -25.66 38.13 0.77
C SER A 167 -27.12 37.90 0.35
N GLY A 168 -28.06 38.39 1.18
CA GLY A 168 -29.40 38.86 0.80
C GLY A 168 -30.46 37.83 0.42
N GLY A 169 -31.40 37.58 1.34
CA GLY A 169 -32.81 37.38 1.00
C GLY A 169 -33.60 38.55 1.57
N GLN A 170 -34.23 39.36 0.73
CA GLN A 170 -35.19 40.38 1.15
C GLN A 170 -36.29 39.70 2.00
N GLY A 171 -36.45 40.14 3.24
CA GLY A 171 -37.64 39.85 4.02
C GLY A 171 -37.35 39.32 5.42
N VAL A 172 -37.76 40.15 6.38
CA VAL A 172 -38.11 39.81 7.77
C VAL A 172 -36.96 39.78 8.78
N HIS A 173 -37.07 40.75 9.69
CA HIS A 173 -36.31 40.95 10.92
C HIS A 173 -36.13 39.66 11.74
N ASP A 174 -34.92 39.12 11.77
CA ASP A 174 -34.24 38.74 13.00
C ASP A 174 -32.74 38.52 12.71
N HIS A 175 -31.88 39.38 13.27
CA HIS A 175 -30.44 39.36 13.02
C HIS A 175 -29.77 38.20 13.78
N ARG A 176 -29.66 37.04 13.12
CA ARG A 176 -28.48 36.19 13.27
C ARG A 176 -27.86 36.05 11.89
N GLU A 177 -26.76 36.77 11.67
CA GLU A 177 -25.89 36.50 10.53
C GLU A 177 -25.46 35.03 10.65
N VAL A 178 -25.93 34.18 9.74
CA VAL A 178 -25.51 32.77 9.73
C VAL A 178 -24.24 32.70 8.91
N ASP A 179 -23.10 32.58 9.61
CA ASP A 179 -21.78 32.53 9.00
C ASP A 179 -21.48 31.13 8.45
N TYR A 180 -21.04 31.06 7.19
CA TYR A 180 -20.40 29.86 6.68
C TYR A 180 -18.93 29.90 7.06
N VAL A 181 -18.44 28.88 7.76
CA VAL A 181 -17.06 28.79 8.23
C VAL A 181 -16.36 27.63 7.54
N GLY A 182 -15.14 27.87 7.05
CA GLY A 182 -14.29 26.84 6.46
C GLY A 182 -13.93 25.71 7.43
N LYS A 183 -13.50 24.58 6.87
CA LYS A 183 -13.10 23.39 7.63
C LYS A 183 -11.58 23.24 7.66
N VAL A 184 -11.09 22.33 8.48
CA VAL A 184 -9.69 21.89 8.44
C VAL A 184 -9.61 20.46 7.90
N GLY A 185 -8.74 20.25 6.91
CA GLY A 185 -8.38 18.93 6.41
C GLY A 185 -7.11 18.45 7.09
N ILE A 186 -7.16 17.33 7.80
CA ILE A 186 -6.05 16.82 8.61
C ILE A 186 -5.54 15.51 7.99
N VAL A 187 -4.26 15.50 7.61
CA VAL A 187 -3.54 14.28 7.23
C VAL A 187 -2.83 13.74 8.46
N LYS A 188 -3.19 12.52 8.86
CA LYS A 188 -2.57 11.78 9.96
C LYS A 188 -1.84 10.58 9.38
N ILE A 189 -0.52 10.54 9.52
CA ILE A 189 0.29 9.39 9.11
C ILE A 189 0.81 8.72 10.37
N VAL A 190 0.36 7.50 10.62
CA VAL A 190 0.87 6.67 11.71
C VAL A 190 2.01 5.83 11.14
N LEU A 191 3.24 6.15 11.54
CA LEU A 191 4.44 5.37 11.26
C LEU A 191 4.71 4.51 12.48
N ASN A 192 4.14 3.30 12.52
CA ASN A 192 4.35 2.35 13.61
C ASN A 192 4.65 0.97 13.02
N GLU A 193 5.90 0.51 13.07
CA GLU A 193 6.30 -0.79 12.52
C GLU A 193 5.81 -2.00 13.35
N GLY A 194 4.86 -1.81 14.26
CA GLY A 194 4.20 -2.91 14.97
C GLY A 194 4.97 -3.42 16.19
N GLY A 195 4.53 -2.99 17.37
CA GLY A 195 4.40 -3.83 18.58
C GLY A 195 5.63 -4.41 19.31
N LYS A 196 6.85 -4.42 18.76
CA LYS A 196 8.00 -4.98 19.50
C LYS A 196 8.72 -3.90 20.30
N LYS A 197 8.65 -4.01 21.63
CA LYS A 197 9.37 -3.15 22.60
C LYS A 197 10.88 -3.11 22.38
N ASN A 198 11.45 -4.07 21.64
CA ASN A 198 12.84 -4.09 21.19
C ASN A 198 12.88 -4.04 19.66
N LYS A 199 13.27 -2.87 19.14
CA LYS A 199 13.43 -2.59 17.71
C LYS A 199 14.55 -3.46 17.16
N ARG A 200 14.20 -4.40 16.27
CA ARG A 200 15.20 -5.02 15.40
C ARG A 200 15.35 -4.14 14.16
N PRO A 201 16.57 -3.76 13.77
CA PRO A 201 16.79 -3.05 12.51
C PRO A 201 16.22 -3.84 11.31
N PRO A 202 15.98 -3.18 10.18
CA PRO A 202 15.56 -3.88 8.96
C PRO A 202 16.59 -4.93 8.57
N LYS A 203 16.13 -6.03 7.96
CA LYS A 203 17.04 -7.04 7.40
C LYS A 203 17.87 -6.44 6.27
N GLY A 204 19.18 -6.61 6.33
CA GLY A 204 20.04 -6.09 5.28
C GLY A 204 21.52 -6.14 5.59
N ILE A 205 22.31 -5.69 4.62
CA ILE A 205 23.75 -5.48 4.79
C ILE A 205 24.02 -3.99 4.72
N ASP A 206 24.61 -3.46 5.79
CA ASP A 206 25.10 -2.09 5.83
C ASP A 206 26.61 -2.09 5.57
N PHE A 207 27.01 -1.67 4.36
CA PHE A 207 28.43 -1.49 4.03
C PHE A 207 28.98 -0.19 4.59
N THR A 208 28.14 0.64 5.21
CA THR A 208 28.53 1.85 5.92
C THR A 208 28.69 1.54 7.40
N GLU A 209 29.58 2.24 8.09
CA GLU A 209 29.85 2.04 9.53
C GLU A 209 28.69 2.52 10.42
N THR A 210 27.49 2.70 9.86
CA THR A 210 26.29 3.18 10.57
C THR A 210 25.52 2.08 11.27
N ASN A 211 25.74 0.81 10.91
CA ASN A 211 25.05 -0.37 11.47
C ASN A 211 23.52 -0.21 11.52
N GLU A 212 22.93 0.33 10.45
CA GLU A 212 21.49 0.61 10.37
C GLU A 212 20.65 -0.62 10.02
N PHE A 213 21.27 -1.71 9.57
CA PHE A 213 20.61 -2.97 9.21
C PHE A 213 21.09 -4.13 10.08
N GLU A 214 20.18 -5.08 10.30
CA GLU A 214 20.47 -6.34 10.98
C GLU A 214 20.87 -7.35 9.92
N GLU A 215 22.15 -7.76 9.97
CA GLU A 215 22.57 -8.98 9.31
C GLU A 215 21.98 -10.16 10.10
N THR A 216 20.91 -10.73 9.57
CA THR A 216 20.25 -11.91 10.15
C THR A 216 21.03 -13.19 9.86
N ASP A 217 20.81 -14.25 10.64
CA ASP A 217 21.37 -15.61 10.43
C ASP A 217 21.13 -16.19 9.02
N ASP A 218 20.18 -15.62 8.27
CA ASP A 218 19.91 -15.95 6.86
C ASP A 218 21.10 -15.59 5.92
N PHE A 219 22.05 -14.75 6.37
CA PHE A 219 23.27 -14.43 5.64
C PHE A 219 24.42 -15.33 6.10
N ILE A 220 24.85 -16.22 5.20
CA ILE A 220 25.93 -17.17 5.46
C ILE A 220 27.23 -16.61 4.85
N PRO A 221 28.31 -16.42 5.66
CA PRO A 221 29.62 -16.06 5.13
C PRO A 221 30.16 -17.13 4.18
N ASN A 222 30.67 -16.72 3.01
CA ASN A 222 31.31 -17.61 2.06
C ASN A 222 32.62 -16.99 1.55
N GLY A 223 33.67 -17.03 2.37
CA GLY A 223 34.90 -16.27 2.13
C GLY A 223 34.63 -14.76 2.11
N ASN A 224 35.00 -14.09 1.02
CA ASN A 224 34.68 -12.66 0.81
C ASN A 224 33.23 -12.43 0.37
N ASP A 225 32.51 -13.49 0.00
CA ASP A 225 31.14 -13.42 -0.48
C ASP A 225 30.13 -13.66 0.66
N ARG A 226 28.86 -13.45 0.32
CA ARG A 226 27.71 -13.71 1.18
C ARG A 226 26.71 -14.57 0.42
N ILE A 227 26.12 -15.54 1.10
CA ILE A 227 24.97 -16.30 0.59
C ILE A 227 23.74 -15.88 1.39
N LEU A 228 22.65 -15.57 0.72
CA LEU A 228 21.35 -15.30 1.32
C LEU A 228 20.35 -16.36 0.85
N ASP A 229 19.77 -17.10 1.80
CA ASP A 229 18.63 -17.95 1.52
C ASP A 229 17.35 -17.09 1.52
N ALA A 230 16.85 -16.79 0.33
CA ALA A 230 15.76 -15.86 0.13
C ALA A 230 14.42 -16.45 0.60
N LYS A 231 13.62 -15.64 1.29
CA LYS A 231 12.29 -15.99 1.78
C LYS A 231 11.22 -15.25 0.99
N GLU A 232 10.09 -15.90 0.76
CA GLU A 232 8.97 -15.31 0.02
C GLU A 232 8.48 -14.03 0.69
N ASN A 233 8.25 -12.98 -0.11
CA ASN A 233 7.76 -11.68 0.33
C ASN A 233 8.60 -10.99 1.43
N ASP A 234 9.84 -11.43 1.63
CA ASP A 234 10.81 -10.69 2.44
C ASP A 234 11.31 -9.48 1.65
N ILE A 235 11.68 -8.44 2.41
CA ILE A 235 12.32 -7.23 1.90
C ILE A 235 13.72 -7.17 2.52
N ILE A 236 14.73 -7.00 1.66
CA ILE A 236 16.13 -6.92 2.05
C ILE A 236 16.71 -5.61 1.59
N HIS A 237 17.44 -4.94 2.47
CA HIS A 237 18.07 -3.66 2.19
C HIS A 237 19.59 -3.78 2.08
N PHE A 238 20.18 -2.98 1.20
CA PHE A 238 21.62 -2.87 1.05
C PHE A 238 21.99 -1.39 1.03
N LYS A 239 22.87 -0.98 1.95
CA LYS A 239 23.36 0.41 2.02
C LYS A 239 24.83 0.42 1.63
N PHE A 240 25.12 1.09 0.52
CA PHE A 240 26.45 1.13 -0.09
C PHE A 240 27.23 2.39 0.30
N LYS A 241 28.56 2.29 0.34
CA LYS A 241 29.43 3.47 0.40
C LYS A 241 29.34 4.27 -0.92
N PRO A 242 29.61 5.58 -0.92
CA PRO A 242 29.54 6.40 -2.13
C PRO A 242 30.40 5.94 -3.31
N ASN A 243 31.46 5.18 -3.05
CA ASN A 243 32.40 4.63 -4.04
C ASN A 243 32.11 3.16 -4.40
N GLN A 244 30.95 2.64 -4.04
CA GLN A 244 30.53 1.28 -4.36
C GLN A 244 29.41 1.30 -5.40
N GLU A 245 29.61 0.56 -6.49
CA GLU A 245 28.61 0.40 -7.54
C GLU A 245 28.12 -1.05 -7.58
N PRO A 246 26.85 -1.31 -7.25
CA PRO A 246 26.28 -2.65 -7.33
C PRO A 246 25.83 -2.97 -8.76
N LYS A 247 26.18 -4.17 -9.24
CA LYS A 247 25.65 -4.77 -10.47
C LYS A 247 24.80 -5.99 -10.11
N ILE A 248 23.56 -6.00 -10.59
CA ILE A 248 22.61 -7.10 -10.38
C ILE A 248 22.64 -8.01 -11.62
N GLU A 249 22.77 -9.32 -11.41
CA GLU A 249 22.83 -10.34 -12.48
C GLU A 249 21.96 -11.55 -12.14
N GLY A 250 21.17 -12.03 -13.10
CA GLY A 250 20.32 -13.23 -12.99
C GLY A 250 18.98 -13.00 -12.29
N CYS A 251 18.77 -11.84 -11.66
CA CYS A 251 17.54 -11.54 -10.93
C CYS A 251 16.37 -11.21 -11.88
N GLU A 252 16.66 -10.91 -13.15
CA GLU A 252 15.70 -10.77 -14.24
C GLU A 252 14.91 -12.06 -14.55
N ASN A 253 15.46 -13.22 -14.19
CA ASN A 253 14.81 -14.52 -14.38
C ASN A 253 13.77 -14.80 -13.28
N ILE A 254 13.81 -14.06 -12.17
CA ILE A 254 12.87 -14.23 -11.06
C ILE A 254 11.61 -13.39 -11.32
N ILE A 255 10.53 -14.07 -11.70
CA ILE A 255 9.24 -13.43 -11.99
C ILE A 255 8.74 -12.67 -10.74
N ASN A 256 8.28 -11.43 -10.93
CA ASN A 256 7.77 -10.54 -9.89
C ASN A 256 8.76 -10.16 -8.78
N MET A 257 10.05 -10.46 -8.92
CA MET A 257 11.06 -9.81 -8.08
C MET A 257 11.03 -8.30 -8.35
N LYS A 258 11.04 -7.48 -7.30
CA LYS A 258 10.99 -6.02 -7.41
C LYS A 258 12.17 -5.37 -6.67
N TYR A 259 12.73 -4.31 -7.21
CA TYR A 259 13.84 -3.59 -6.62
C TYR A 259 13.86 -2.09 -6.96
N GLY A 260 14.52 -1.30 -6.13
CA GLY A 260 14.65 0.13 -6.36
C GLY A 260 15.63 0.85 -5.44
N PHE A 261 16.18 1.95 -5.93
CA PHE A 261 16.94 2.93 -5.14
C PHE A 261 16.03 4.11 -4.80
N LEU A 262 15.59 4.16 -3.55
CA LEU A 262 14.67 5.21 -3.06
C LEU A 262 15.41 6.33 -2.33
N GLN A 263 16.55 5.99 -1.75
CA GLN A 263 17.48 6.91 -1.13
C GLN A 263 18.85 6.72 -1.78
N LYS A 264 19.70 7.73 -1.68
CA LYS A 264 21.06 7.68 -2.24
C LYS A 264 21.82 6.50 -1.62
N TYR A 265 22.32 5.61 -2.48
CA TYR A 265 23.08 4.41 -2.11
C TYR A 265 22.32 3.34 -1.30
N VAL A 266 20.98 3.41 -1.21
CA VAL A 266 20.18 2.37 -0.56
C VAL A 266 19.36 1.62 -1.59
N LEU A 267 19.72 0.36 -1.84
CA LEU A 267 18.94 -0.57 -2.65
C LEU A 267 17.99 -1.34 -1.74
N SER A 268 16.72 -1.41 -2.13
CA SER A 268 15.77 -2.33 -1.52
C SER A 268 15.37 -3.39 -2.55
N LEU A 269 15.38 -4.65 -2.15
CA LEU A 269 14.87 -5.79 -2.90
C LEU A 269 13.63 -6.31 -2.19
N ARG A 270 12.54 -6.53 -2.92
CA ARG A 270 11.37 -7.26 -2.45
C ARG A 270 11.26 -8.56 -3.25
N PHE A 271 11.28 -9.66 -2.53
CA PHE A 271 11.09 -10.98 -3.11
C PHE A 271 9.59 -11.22 -3.41
N PRO A 272 9.28 -12.02 -4.45
CA PRO A 272 7.91 -12.34 -4.82
C PRO A 272 7.18 -13.12 -3.72
N ALA A 273 5.85 -13.13 -3.79
CA ALA A 273 4.99 -13.90 -2.91
C ALA A 273 5.12 -15.42 -3.08
N VAL A 274 5.59 -15.88 -4.24
CA VAL A 274 5.90 -17.29 -4.54
C VAL A 274 7.12 -17.38 -5.45
N PHE A 275 7.92 -18.43 -5.27
CA PHE A 275 9.02 -18.79 -6.16
C PHE A 275 8.59 -19.94 -7.08
N LEU A 276 8.50 -19.69 -8.39
CA LEU A 276 8.03 -20.69 -9.36
C LEU A 276 9.08 -21.75 -9.71
N SER A 277 10.36 -21.44 -9.50
CA SER A 277 11.49 -22.32 -9.75
C SER A 277 12.58 -22.12 -8.70
N THR A 278 13.43 -23.13 -8.54
CA THR A 278 14.66 -23.03 -7.76
C THR A 278 15.72 -22.37 -8.64
N GLU A 279 16.18 -21.20 -8.24
CA GLU A 279 17.07 -20.34 -9.02
C GLU A 279 18.06 -19.64 -8.11
N GLN A 280 19.05 -18.97 -8.69
CA GLN A 280 19.93 -18.07 -7.97
C GLN A 280 20.14 -16.78 -8.75
N CYS A 281 20.32 -15.68 -8.03
CA CYS A 281 20.80 -14.45 -8.62
C CYS A 281 21.82 -13.77 -7.72
N SER A 282 22.48 -12.72 -8.20
CA SER A 282 23.56 -12.12 -7.42
C SER A 282 23.71 -10.62 -7.59
N ILE A 283 24.22 -10.00 -6.54
CA ILE A 283 24.67 -8.61 -6.53
C ILE A 283 26.19 -8.62 -6.42
N THR A 284 26.86 -8.13 -7.45
CA THR A 284 28.32 -7.94 -7.45
C THR A 284 28.62 -6.49 -7.10
N ILE A 285 29.41 -6.28 -6.06
CA ILE A 285 29.78 -4.94 -5.58
C ILE A 285 31.24 -4.70 -5.91
N LYS A 286 31.49 -3.69 -6.74
CA LYS A 286 32.85 -3.24 -7.07
C LYS A 286 33.16 -1.98 -6.29
N ARG A 287 34.32 -1.93 -5.63
CA ARG A 287 34.88 -0.67 -5.11
C ARG A 287 35.56 0.07 -6.26
N VAL A 288 35.11 1.28 -6.51
CA VAL A 288 35.77 2.20 -7.44
C VAL A 288 36.81 2.96 -6.62
N THR A 289 38.04 2.47 -6.60
CA THR A 289 39.21 3.24 -6.13
C THR A 289 40.07 3.60 -7.33
N GLU A 290 40.52 4.86 -7.39
CA GLU A 290 41.51 5.30 -8.35
C GLU A 290 42.80 4.46 -8.19
N ALA A 291 43.27 3.92 -9.31
CA ALA A 291 44.34 2.95 -9.58
C ALA A 291 45.39 2.60 -8.49
N PRO A 292 45.86 1.33 -8.43
CA PRO A 292 45.51 0.21 -9.31
C PRO A 292 44.25 -0.54 -8.83
N PRO A 293 43.53 -1.24 -9.74
CA PRO A 293 42.29 -1.91 -9.41
C PRO A 293 42.57 -3.26 -8.72
N THR A 294 43.14 -3.24 -7.52
CA THR A 294 43.12 -4.40 -6.61
C THR A 294 41.82 -4.42 -5.80
N GLY A 295 40.73 -3.89 -6.38
CA GLY A 295 39.45 -3.75 -5.72
C GLY A 295 38.86 -5.12 -5.42
N GLN A 296 38.90 -5.53 -4.14
CA GLN A 296 38.16 -6.68 -3.65
C GLN A 296 36.71 -6.58 -4.12
N THR A 297 36.34 -7.49 -5.01
CA THR A 297 34.96 -7.66 -5.48
C THR A 297 34.28 -8.58 -4.49
N MET A 298 33.10 -8.18 -4.04
CA MET A 298 32.27 -8.98 -3.15
C MET A 298 30.99 -9.33 -3.88
N LYS A 299 30.55 -10.59 -3.75
CA LYS A 299 29.30 -11.07 -4.31
C LYS A 299 28.33 -11.43 -3.20
N ILE A 300 27.08 -11.01 -3.35
CA ILE A 300 25.96 -11.52 -2.57
C ILE A 300 25.20 -12.47 -3.50
N VAL A 301 25.19 -13.76 -3.19
CA VAL A 301 24.46 -14.78 -3.93
C VAL A 301 23.15 -15.05 -3.21
N MET A 302 22.04 -14.76 -3.87
CA MET A 302 20.69 -14.99 -3.37
C MET A 302 20.18 -16.30 -3.96
N LYS A 303 19.81 -17.24 -3.10
CA LYS A 303 19.26 -18.55 -3.48
C LYS A 303 17.76 -18.56 -3.24
N PHE A 304 17.01 -18.96 -4.24
CA PHE A 304 15.55 -19.07 -4.19
C PHE A 304 15.17 -20.54 -4.30
N GLN A 305 14.34 -21.02 -3.38
CA GLN A 305 13.78 -22.36 -3.46
C GLN A 305 12.36 -22.28 -3.98
N LYS A 306 12.01 -23.16 -4.93
CA LYS A 306 10.64 -23.25 -5.42
C LYS A 306 9.66 -23.44 -4.25
N THR A 307 8.55 -22.70 -4.26
CA THR A 307 7.47 -22.85 -3.30
C THR A 307 6.96 -24.29 -3.30
N GLU A 308 7.00 -24.96 -2.14
CA GLU A 308 6.60 -26.37 -2.03
C GLU A 308 5.12 -26.58 -2.31
N SER A 309 4.26 -25.67 -1.83
CA SER A 309 2.81 -25.80 -1.98
C SER A 309 2.10 -24.45 -1.92
N ILE A 310 1.20 -24.21 -2.89
CA ILE A 310 0.37 -23.01 -2.97
C ILE A 310 -1.07 -23.38 -2.57
N ASP A 311 -1.71 -22.56 -1.73
CA ASP A 311 -3.12 -22.76 -1.41
C ASP A 311 -3.97 -22.54 -2.66
N GLY A 312 -4.96 -23.38 -2.92
CA GLY A 312 -5.64 -23.29 -4.20
C GLY A 312 -6.51 -24.47 -4.53
N CYS A 313 -7.15 -24.38 -5.69
CA CYS A 313 -8.09 -25.38 -6.18
C CYS A 313 -7.58 -25.98 -7.50
N ASP A 314 -7.26 -27.27 -7.50
CA ASP A 314 -7.00 -28.05 -8.69
C ASP A 314 -8.27 -28.81 -9.13
N PHE A 315 -8.85 -28.42 -10.27
CA PHE A 315 -10.07 -29.03 -10.79
C PHE A 315 -9.84 -30.28 -11.66
N THR A 316 -8.62 -30.81 -11.65
CA THR A 316 -8.20 -32.01 -12.39
C THR A 316 -7.81 -33.17 -11.49
N LYS A 317 -7.55 -32.90 -10.20
CA LYS A 317 -7.04 -33.88 -9.23
C LYS A 317 -7.77 -33.78 -7.88
N PRO A 318 -7.84 -34.85 -7.09
CA PRO A 318 -8.29 -34.79 -5.71
C PRO A 318 -7.38 -33.93 -4.82
N THR A 319 -7.92 -33.45 -3.70
CA THR A 319 -7.17 -32.79 -2.62
C THR A 319 -5.90 -33.58 -2.26
N GLY A 320 -4.75 -32.90 -2.22
CA GLY A 320 -3.44 -33.49 -1.89
C GLY A 320 -2.68 -34.14 -3.04
N GLU A 321 -3.30 -34.32 -4.22
CA GLU A 321 -2.68 -34.97 -5.38
C GLU A 321 -2.41 -34.01 -6.57
N GLY A 322 -2.93 -32.78 -6.49
CA GLY A 322 -2.80 -31.75 -7.53
C GLY A 322 -1.65 -30.77 -7.29
N ASP A 323 -1.53 -29.79 -8.19
CA ASP A 323 -0.55 -28.69 -8.05
C ASP A 323 -0.86 -27.77 -6.85
N TYR A 324 -2.11 -27.82 -6.38
CA TYR A 324 -2.63 -27.02 -5.27
C TYR A 324 -3.16 -27.92 -4.16
N GLN A 325 -3.20 -27.36 -2.94
CA GLN A 325 -3.54 -28.13 -1.72
C GLN A 325 -4.95 -28.73 -1.76
N HIS A 326 -5.91 -28.04 -2.37
CA HIS A 326 -7.30 -28.50 -2.47
C HIS A 326 -7.66 -28.78 -3.92
N GLY A 327 -8.66 -29.65 -4.13
CA GLY A 327 -9.08 -29.97 -5.49
C GLY A 327 -10.11 -31.07 -5.58
N PHE A 328 -10.68 -31.21 -6.77
CA PHE A 328 -11.44 -32.37 -7.19
C PHE A 328 -11.53 -32.41 -8.72
N PRO A 329 -11.48 -33.59 -9.35
CA PRO A 329 -11.70 -33.69 -10.79
C PRO A 329 -13.14 -33.30 -11.14
N LEU A 330 -13.32 -32.36 -12.08
CA LEU A 330 -14.66 -31.92 -12.48
C LEU A 330 -15.49 -33.03 -13.14
N GLY A 331 -14.83 -33.97 -13.82
CA GLY A 331 -15.50 -35.14 -14.38
C GLY A 331 -16.24 -35.96 -13.32
N ASP A 332 -15.76 -35.96 -12.08
CA ASP A 332 -16.16 -36.92 -11.04
C ASP A 332 -17.19 -36.36 -10.06
N ILE A 333 -17.49 -35.05 -10.12
CA ILE A 333 -18.50 -34.48 -9.22
C ILE A 333 -19.90 -34.98 -9.58
N GLN A 334 -20.69 -35.36 -8.57
CA GLN A 334 -22.06 -35.85 -8.78
C GLN A 334 -23.07 -34.70 -8.97
N SER A 335 -22.79 -33.53 -8.39
CA SER A 335 -23.59 -32.32 -8.53
C SER A 335 -23.24 -31.54 -9.80
N LYS A 336 -24.14 -30.65 -10.24
CA LYS A 336 -23.85 -29.70 -11.33
C LYS A 336 -22.74 -28.72 -10.94
N GLU A 337 -22.70 -28.32 -9.68
CA GLU A 337 -21.76 -27.35 -9.13
C GLU A 337 -21.11 -27.86 -7.85
N LYS A 338 -19.83 -27.55 -7.65
CA LYS A 338 -19.12 -27.80 -6.39
C LYS A 338 -18.15 -26.67 -6.08
N ILE A 339 -18.09 -26.24 -4.82
CA ILE A 339 -17.26 -25.12 -4.36
C ILE A 339 -15.98 -25.64 -3.70
N CYS A 340 -14.85 -25.01 -4.01
CA CYS A 340 -13.58 -25.12 -3.33
C CYS A 340 -13.25 -23.74 -2.74
N SER A 341 -13.23 -23.62 -1.40
CA SER A 341 -13.05 -22.34 -0.71
C SER A 341 -11.64 -22.21 -0.15
N ILE A 342 -10.94 -21.14 -0.53
CA ILE A 342 -9.58 -20.81 -0.08
C ILE A 342 -9.62 -19.53 0.75
N HIS A 343 -8.79 -19.44 1.78
CA HIS A 343 -8.78 -18.30 2.70
C HIS A 343 -7.37 -17.73 2.89
N ILE A 344 -7.14 -16.53 2.37
CA ILE A 344 -5.96 -15.71 2.67
C ILE A 344 -6.24 -14.89 3.93
N LYS A 345 -5.59 -15.26 5.04
CA LYS A 345 -5.73 -14.62 6.36
C LYS A 345 -4.87 -13.36 6.45
N SER A 346 -5.34 -12.38 7.23
CA SER A 346 -4.59 -11.14 7.51
C SER A 346 -3.30 -11.43 8.31
N ARG A 347 -2.22 -10.72 7.94
CA ARG A 347 -0.87 -10.82 8.52
C ARG A 347 -0.80 -10.41 10.01
N SER A 348 -1.83 -9.77 10.57
CA SER A 348 -1.83 -9.26 11.96
C SER A 348 -1.77 -10.33 13.05
N ASN A 349 -1.91 -11.61 12.71
CA ASN A 349 -1.96 -12.72 13.67
C ASN A 349 -0.66 -13.55 13.78
N SER A 350 0.41 -13.21 13.04
CA SER A 350 1.68 -13.96 13.11
C SER A 350 2.69 -13.34 14.10
N SER A 351 2.20 -12.97 15.28
CA SER A 351 3.01 -12.46 16.41
C SER A 351 3.36 -13.52 17.44
N ASN A 352 2.95 -14.79 17.25
CA ASN A 352 3.49 -15.90 18.01
C ASN A 352 4.53 -16.62 17.16
N GLY A 353 5.78 -16.61 17.61
CA GLY A 353 6.93 -17.25 16.97
C GLY A 353 6.86 -18.78 16.95
N GLY A 354 5.86 -19.33 16.27
CA GLY A 354 5.81 -20.73 15.87
C GLY A 354 6.56 -20.90 14.54
N LYS A 355 7.57 -21.76 14.54
CA LYS A 355 8.19 -22.27 13.31
C LYS A 355 7.11 -22.90 12.42
N GLY A 356 7.01 -22.49 11.15
CA GLY A 356 6.57 -23.40 10.09
C GLY A 356 5.48 -22.93 9.11
N GLU A 357 4.51 -22.09 9.49
CA GLU A 357 3.45 -21.67 8.56
C GLU A 357 3.46 -20.16 8.37
N GLY A 358 4.20 -19.69 7.37
CA GLY A 358 4.03 -18.35 6.85
C GLY A 358 2.56 -18.13 6.51
N SER A 359 1.97 -17.00 6.90
CA SER A 359 0.61 -16.65 6.49
C SER A 359 0.52 -16.78 4.98
N LYS A 360 -0.31 -17.70 4.46
CA LYS A 360 -0.42 -17.93 3.02
C LYS A 360 -0.89 -16.65 2.35
N ILE A 361 0.03 -16.02 1.61
CA ILE A 361 -0.19 -14.74 0.91
C ILE A 361 -0.47 -14.94 -0.57
N ALA A 362 -0.54 -16.19 -1.02
CA ALA A 362 -0.82 -16.55 -2.41
C ALA A 362 -1.93 -17.59 -2.48
N ALA A 363 -2.68 -17.55 -3.58
CA ALA A 363 -3.68 -18.55 -3.91
C ALA A 363 -3.64 -18.90 -5.40
N GLY A 364 -4.07 -20.11 -5.75
CA GLY A 364 -4.04 -20.57 -7.14
C GLY A 364 -5.26 -21.38 -7.58
N ILE A 365 -5.43 -21.48 -8.90
CA ILE A 365 -6.46 -22.28 -9.56
C ILE A 365 -5.84 -23.05 -10.73
N LYS A 366 -6.14 -24.35 -10.83
CA LYS A 366 -5.87 -25.14 -12.04
C LYS A 366 -7.19 -25.50 -12.71
N CYS A 367 -7.38 -24.96 -13.90
CA CYS A 367 -8.53 -25.20 -14.76
C CYS A 367 -8.04 -25.29 -16.22
N PRO A 368 -7.72 -26.49 -16.74
CA PRO A 368 -7.37 -26.67 -18.15
C PRO A 368 -8.60 -26.59 -19.08
N TYR A 369 -9.79 -26.34 -18.52
CA TYR A 369 -11.05 -26.23 -19.25
C TYR A 369 -11.46 -24.76 -19.43
N LYS A 370 -12.77 -24.48 -19.55
CA LYS A 370 -13.25 -23.11 -19.68
C LYS A 370 -13.21 -22.41 -18.33
N LEU A 371 -12.31 -21.43 -18.20
CA LEU A 371 -12.19 -20.57 -17.02
C LEU A 371 -12.99 -19.27 -17.20
N THR A 372 -13.82 -18.92 -16.23
CA THR A 372 -14.61 -17.69 -16.19
C THR A 372 -14.33 -16.91 -14.90
N PRO A 373 -13.79 -15.68 -14.97
CA PRO A 373 -13.33 -14.99 -16.18
C PRO A 373 -12.07 -15.63 -16.78
N THR A 374 -11.84 -15.48 -18.09
CA THR A 374 -10.73 -16.12 -18.84
C THR A 374 -9.36 -15.88 -18.23
N TYR A 375 -9.16 -14.72 -17.58
CA TYR A 375 -7.92 -14.36 -16.90
C TYR A 375 -8.13 -14.18 -15.40
N CYS A 376 -8.73 -15.16 -14.74
CA CYS A 376 -8.65 -15.25 -13.28
C CYS A 376 -7.17 -15.34 -12.86
N PHE A 377 -6.65 -14.57 -11.91
CA PHE A 377 -7.30 -13.63 -10.99
C PHE A 377 -7.24 -12.16 -11.42
N ARG A 378 -6.72 -11.80 -12.59
CA ARG A 378 -6.74 -10.39 -13.05
C ARG A 378 -8.18 -9.87 -13.10
N HIS A 379 -9.08 -10.71 -13.59
CA HIS A 379 -10.52 -10.52 -13.50
C HIS A 379 -11.12 -11.59 -12.60
N VAL A 380 -12.06 -11.21 -11.76
CA VAL A 380 -12.75 -12.13 -10.84
C VAL A 380 -14.24 -11.83 -10.84
N LEU A 381 -15.05 -12.80 -10.45
CA LEU A 381 -16.46 -12.58 -10.17
C LEU A 381 -16.61 -12.06 -8.73
N HIS A 382 -17.23 -10.90 -8.58
CA HIS A 382 -17.52 -10.30 -7.27
C HIS A 382 -19.03 -10.06 -7.13
N GLU A 383 -19.58 -10.40 -5.97
CA GLU A 383 -21.00 -10.22 -5.67
C GLU A 383 -21.36 -8.73 -5.58
N LYS A 384 -22.38 -8.29 -6.32
CA LYS A 384 -22.99 -6.97 -6.14
C LYS A 384 -24.50 -7.11 -5.97
N ASN A 385 -25.06 -6.22 -5.16
CA ASN A 385 -26.50 -6.05 -5.07
C ASN A 385 -26.96 -5.11 -6.19
N MET A 386 -27.69 -5.65 -7.16
CA MET A 386 -28.32 -4.89 -8.23
C MET A 386 -29.83 -4.97 -8.07
N LYS A 387 -30.46 -3.84 -7.70
CA LYS A 387 -31.92 -3.74 -7.54
C LYS A 387 -32.52 -4.78 -6.58
N GLY A 388 -31.80 -5.11 -5.49
CA GLY A 388 -32.25 -6.07 -4.48
C GLY A 388 -31.85 -7.53 -4.77
N VAL A 389 -31.25 -7.82 -5.93
CA VAL A 389 -30.77 -9.15 -6.30
C VAL A 389 -29.25 -9.17 -6.22
N LYS A 390 -28.71 -10.15 -5.47
CA LYS A 390 -27.27 -10.41 -5.42
C LYS A 390 -26.87 -11.21 -6.65
N ASP A 391 -25.90 -10.68 -7.40
CA ASP A 391 -25.37 -11.36 -8.58
C ASP A 391 -23.85 -11.17 -8.68
N TYR A 392 -23.17 -12.16 -9.27
CA TYR A 392 -21.73 -12.21 -9.44
C TYR A 392 -21.35 -11.65 -10.80
N GLN A 393 -20.67 -10.51 -10.80
CA GLN A 393 -20.28 -9.80 -12.03
C GLN A 393 -18.75 -9.73 -12.13
N PRO A 394 -18.19 -9.68 -13.36
CA PRO A 394 -16.74 -9.59 -13.55
C PRO A 394 -16.23 -8.20 -13.15
N PHE A 395 -15.16 -8.18 -12.35
CA PHE A 395 -14.42 -6.98 -11.96
C PHE A 395 -12.92 -7.20 -12.08
N LEU A 396 -12.17 -6.11 -12.22
CA LEU A 396 -10.73 -6.13 -11.98
C LEU A 396 -10.48 -6.39 -10.49
N MET A 397 -9.56 -7.30 -10.19
CA MET A 397 -9.23 -7.62 -8.81
C MET A 397 -8.63 -6.44 -8.05
N THR A 398 -7.88 -5.58 -8.75
CA THR A 398 -7.33 -4.34 -8.20
C THR A 398 -8.43 -3.39 -7.71
N ASP A 399 -9.56 -3.33 -8.42
CA ASP A 399 -10.69 -2.47 -8.07
C ASP A 399 -11.45 -3.03 -6.86
N VAL A 400 -11.57 -4.36 -6.78
CA VAL A 400 -12.19 -5.06 -5.66
C VAL A 400 -11.40 -4.82 -4.37
N LEU A 401 -10.09 -5.00 -4.41
CA LEU A 401 -9.22 -4.92 -3.23
C LEU A 401 -8.73 -3.50 -2.92
N GLY A 402 -8.81 -2.58 -3.88
CA GLY A 402 -8.33 -1.21 -3.75
C GLY A 402 -6.80 -1.12 -3.59
N THR A 403 -6.07 -1.96 -4.33
CA THR A 403 -4.59 -1.95 -4.39
C THR A 403 -4.12 -2.41 -5.76
N THR A 404 -3.01 -1.82 -6.23
CA THR A 404 -2.30 -2.23 -7.46
C THR A 404 -1.08 -3.09 -7.16
N ASP A 405 -0.68 -3.18 -5.88
CA ASP A 405 0.45 -3.99 -5.45
C ASP A 405 0.06 -5.46 -5.28
N MET A 406 -0.05 -6.12 -6.42
CA MET A 406 -0.47 -7.51 -6.57
C MET A 406 0.46 -8.22 -7.55
N GLU A 407 0.54 -9.53 -7.43
CA GLU A 407 1.34 -10.37 -8.31
C GLU A 407 0.42 -11.38 -9.01
N PHE A 408 0.57 -11.50 -10.33
CA PHE A 408 -0.20 -12.43 -11.12
C PHE A 408 0.77 -13.34 -11.88
N TYR A 409 0.55 -14.64 -11.76
CA TYR A 409 1.32 -15.66 -12.47
C TYR A 409 0.35 -16.53 -13.28
N SER A 410 0.75 -16.94 -14.48
CA SER A 410 -0.10 -17.76 -15.33
C SER A 410 0.72 -18.72 -16.19
N ASN A 411 0.35 -20.00 -16.17
CA ASN A 411 0.70 -20.97 -17.19
C ASN A 411 -0.58 -21.32 -17.96
N VAL A 412 -0.84 -20.56 -19.03
CA VAL A 412 -2.06 -20.72 -19.84
C VAL A 412 -2.16 -22.11 -20.48
N LYS A 413 -1.03 -22.74 -20.81
CA LYS A 413 -1.02 -24.09 -21.41
C LYS A 413 -1.53 -25.16 -20.46
N GLU A 414 -1.25 -25.01 -19.18
CA GLU A 414 -1.71 -25.94 -18.12
C GLU A 414 -3.01 -25.47 -17.45
N GLY A 415 -3.54 -24.32 -17.85
CA GLY A 415 -4.70 -23.70 -17.21
C GLY A 415 -4.44 -23.31 -15.75
N SER A 416 -3.19 -22.99 -15.39
CA SER A 416 -2.79 -22.71 -14.01
C SER A 416 -2.57 -21.21 -13.80
N TYR A 417 -3.20 -20.66 -12.75
CA TYR A 417 -3.16 -19.22 -12.45
C TYR A 417 -2.97 -19.01 -10.96
N ILE A 418 -2.08 -18.09 -10.59
CA ILE A 418 -1.75 -17.77 -9.19
C ILE A 418 -1.86 -16.27 -8.98
N ILE A 419 -2.34 -15.89 -7.80
CA ILE A 419 -2.34 -14.54 -7.27
C ILE A 419 -1.46 -14.47 -6.03
N GLY A 420 -0.58 -13.48 -5.96
CA GLY A 420 0.17 -13.11 -4.76
C GLY A 420 -0.31 -11.76 -4.23
N LEU A 421 -0.52 -11.68 -2.92
CA LEU A 421 -0.92 -10.48 -2.18
C LEU A 421 0.20 -10.09 -1.20
N PRO A 422 1.27 -9.43 -1.68
CA PRO A 422 2.44 -9.14 -0.86
C PRO A 422 2.15 -8.15 0.29
N THR A 423 1.16 -7.29 0.12
CA THR A 423 0.75 -6.28 1.11
C THR A 423 -0.65 -6.54 1.69
N GLY A 424 -0.89 -5.98 2.87
CA GLY A 424 -2.17 -6.13 3.57
C GLY A 424 -3.34 -5.45 2.83
N ILE A 425 -4.44 -6.19 2.69
CA ILE A 425 -5.66 -5.69 2.04
C ILE A 425 -6.51 -4.93 3.06
N GLN A 426 -7.10 -3.80 2.65
CA GLN A 426 -7.88 -2.94 3.55
C GLN A 426 -9.32 -3.42 3.76
N LYS A 427 -9.89 -4.14 2.80
CA LYS A 427 -11.29 -4.58 2.81
C LYS A 427 -11.36 -6.09 2.75
N TYR A 428 -12.26 -6.66 3.54
CA TYR A 428 -12.58 -8.07 3.41
C TYR A 428 -13.32 -8.24 2.09
N SER A 429 -12.90 -9.21 1.29
CA SER A 429 -13.50 -9.46 -0.02
C SER A 429 -13.64 -10.96 -0.26
N VAL A 430 -14.73 -11.32 -0.92
CA VAL A 430 -14.95 -12.68 -1.44
C VAL A 430 -15.07 -12.58 -2.94
N VAL A 431 -14.24 -13.33 -3.65
CA VAL A 431 -14.23 -13.36 -5.10
C VAL A 431 -14.31 -14.79 -5.59
N ARG A 432 -14.83 -14.98 -6.80
CA ARG A 432 -15.00 -16.30 -7.39
C ARG A 432 -14.39 -16.39 -8.78
N CYS A 433 -13.93 -17.58 -9.10
CA CYS A 433 -13.59 -18.00 -10.45
C CYS A 433 -14.24 -19.35 -10.73
N LEU A 434 -14.77 -19.52 -11.94
CA LEU A 434 -15.51 -20.70 -12.35
C LEU A 434 -14.69 -21.51 -13.35
N CYS A 435 -14.64 -22.81 -13.17
CA CYS A 435 -14.06 -23.75 -14.12
C CYS A 435 -15.17 -24.67 -14.64
N GLU A 436 -15.43 -24.65 -15.95
CA GLU A 436 -16.54 -25.36 -16.56
C GLU A 436 -16.02 -26.49 -17.47
N TYR A 437 -16.54 -27.70 -17.25
CA TYR A 437 -16.23 -28.88 -18.05
C TYR A 437 -17.46 -29.79 -18.18
N SER A 438 -17.84 -30.11 -19.41
CA SER A 438 -18.94 -31.07 -19.70
C SER A 438 -20.26 -30.78 -18.95
N GLY A 439 -20.64 -29.50 -18.84
CA GLY A 439 -21.86 -29.06 -18.16
C GLY A 439 -21.78 -29.03 -16.62
N LYS A 440 -20.62 -29.35 -16.05
CA LYS A 440 -20.30 -29.26 -14.61
C LYS A 440 -19.43 -28.03 -14.35
N THR A 441 -19.57 -27.47 -13.15
CA THR A 441 -18.88 -26.23 -12.76
C THR A 441 -18.19 -26.36 -11.41
N GLY A 442 -16.87 -26.14 -11.40
CA GLY A 442 -16.07 -25.94 -10.19
C GLY A 442 -15.98 -24.47 -9.86
N ILE A 443 -16.31 -24.12 -8.63
CA ILE A 443 -16.28 -22.73 -8.16
C ILE A 443 -15.11 -22.61 -7.18
N MET A 444 -14.06 -21.89 -7.55
CA MET A 444 -13.08 -21.44 -6.57
C MET A 444 -13.63 -20.18 -5.90
N GLU A 445 -13.82 -20.23 -4.58
CA GLU A 445 -14.19 -19.09 -3.76
C GLU A 445 -12.97 -18.65 -2.93
N LEU A 446 -12.43 -17.48 -3.23
CA LEU A 446 -11.29 -16.91 -2.52
C LEU A 446 -11.77 -15.84 -1.53
N LYS A 447 -11.56 -16.11 -0.24
CA LYS A 447 -11.82 -15.19 0.87
C LYS A 447 -10.53 -14.50 1.26
N ILE A 448 -10.55 -13.16 1.29
CA ILE A 448 -9.38 -12.33 1.57
C ILE A 448 -9.70 -11.46 2.77
N ASP A 449 -8.95 -11.64 3.86
CA ASP A 449 -9.15 -10.85 5.08
C ASP A 449 -8.60 -9.43 4.97
N SER A 450 -9.32 -8.52 5.63
CA SER A 450 -8.84 -7.15 5.86
C SER A 450 -7.82 -7.12 7.01
N SER A 451 -6.79 -6.30 6.85
CA SER A 451 -5.82 -5.96 7.89
C SER A 451 -6.36 -5.05 8.99
N SER A 452 -7.55 -4.45 8.83
CA SER A 452 -8.09 -3.42 9.73
C SER A 452 -9.23 -3.89 10.66
N ARG A 453 -9.60 -5.17 10.68
CA ARG A 453 -10.76 -5.71 11.44
C ARG A 453 -10.74 -5.42 12.96
N TRP A 454 -9.61 -5.04 13.56
CA TRP A 454 -9.49 -4.84 15.01
C TRP A 454 -9.81 -3.42 15.52
N THR A 455 -9.72 -2.37 14.70
CA THR A 455 -10.08 -1.02 15.18
C THR A 455 -11.59 -0.85 15.39
N PHE A 456 -12.40 -1.65 14.70
CA PHE A 456 -13.85 -1.65 14.86
C PHE A 456 -14.27 -2.34 16.17
N LEU A 457 -13.84 -3.59 16.38
CA LEU A 457 -14.20 -4.37 17.59
C LEU A 457 -13.72 -3.70 18.89
N SER A 458 -12.51 -3.13 18.90
CA SER A 458 -12.01 -2.44 20.09
C SER A 458 -12.81 -1.16 20.40
N ARG A 459 -13.25 -0.42 19.38
CA ARG A 459 -14.09 0.77 19.55
C ARG A 459 -15.49 0.42 20.02
N THR A 460 -16.11 -0.62 19.46
CA THR A 460 -17.44 -1.07 19.90
C THR A 460 -17.42 -1.58 21.34
N LEU A 461 -16.38 -2.35 21.74
CA LEU A 461 -16.20 -2.78 23.13
C LEU A 461 -15.95 -1.59 24.07
N MET A 462 -15.14 -0.61 23.65
CA MET A 462 -14.85 0.58 24.45
C MET A 462 -16.12 1.43 24.68
N LEU A 463 -16.95 1.60 23.63
CA LEU A 463 -18.26 2.25 23.71
C LEU A 463 -19.24 1.48 24.60
N LEU A 464 -19.28 0.14 24.52
CA LEU A 464 -20.09 -0.70 25.39
C LEU A 464 -19.64 -0.62 26.85
N SER A 465 -18.34 -0.58 27.13
CA SER A 465 -17.82 -0.39 28.48
C SER A 465 -18.09 1.01 29.03
N LEU A 466 -18.06 2.05 28.19
CA LEU A 466 -18.46 3.41 28.59
C LEU A 466 -19.95 3.50 28.91
N LEU A 467 -20.80 2.84 28.12
CA LEU A 467 -22.24 2.75 28.37
C LEU A 467 -22.55 2.00 29.68
N MET A 468 -21.79 0.95 30.00
CA MET A 468 -21.94 0.18 31.26
C MET A 468 -21.41 0.92 32.50
N VAL A 469 -20.63 2.00 32.33
CA VAL A 469 -20.16 2.85 33.44
C VAL A 469 -21.08 4.07 33.65
N LEU A 470 -21.87 4.43 32.64
CA LEU A 470 -22.83 5.54 32.66
C LEU A 470 -24.27 5.10 33.01
N LEU A 471 -24.54 3.81 33.01
CA LEU A 471 -25.72 3.15 33.60
C LEU A 471 -25.37 2.66 35.01
#